data_AF-A0A6J4Q6B8-F1
#
_entry.id   AF-A0A6J4Q6B8-F1
#
_cell.length_a   1.000
_cell.length_b   1.000
_cell.length_c   1.000
_cell.angle_alpha   90.00
_cell.angle_beta   90.00
_cell.angle_gamma   90.00
#
_symmetry.space_group_name_H-M   'P 1'
#
loop_
_entity.id
_entity.type
_entity.pdbx_description
1 polymer ?
#
loop_
_entity_poly.entity_id
_entity_poly.type
_entity_poly.pdbx_seq_one_letter_code
_entity_poly.pdbx_strand_id
1 'polypeptide(L)'
;MATSPSSIALDERDHGKILHADVGSFMLEQSADYRRPRANQRPATEDGEKWMKAIRIHEPGGPEVLRLENIETPEPDEGQVLIKIELAGVNYADTGMRRGMRFGPHQAQMPLTPGFEAAGTVAVLGEGVEAPPEGTRVAAVLESGGYAEYAVADDDMVVEVPEEVDFHTASAALLVQGITVYGVLHDAARL
;
A
#
# COMPACT_ATOMS: atom_id res chain seq x y z
N MET A 1 -57.34 26.66 0.52
CA MET A 1 -56.28 27.55 0.00
C MET A 1 -55.00 27.25 0.73
N ALA A 2 -54.07 26.54 0.11
CA ALA A 2 -52.65 26.52 0.48
C ALA A 2 -51.88 25.96 -0.71
N THR A 3 -50.83 26.68 -1.08
CA THR A 3 -50.07 26.71 -2.32
C THR A 3 -49.10 25.55 -2.50
N SER A 4 -48.97 25.07 -3.74
CA SER A 4 -47.76 24.39 -4.25
C SER A 4 -46.61 25.39 -4.38
N PRO A 5 -45.36 24.94 -4.22
CA PRO A 5 -44.29 25.32 -5.14
C PRO A 5 -43.54 24.06 -5.61
N SER A 6 -43.59 23.73 -6.90
CA SER A 6 -42.71 24.19 -7.98
C SER A 6 -41.32 23.56 -7.95
N SER A 7 -41.10 22.73 -8.97
CA SER A 7 -39.86 22.06 -9.38
C SER A 7 -38.67 23.01 -9.49
N ILE A 8 -37.55 22.60 -8.93
CA ILE A 8 -36.22 23.07 -9.34
C ILE A 8 -35.55 21.89 -10.04
N ALA A 9 -35.48 21.97 -11.36
CA ALA A 9 -34.53 21.20 -12.14
C ALA A 9 -33.16 21.86 -11.93
N LEU A 10 -32.15 21.09 -11.51
CA LEU A 10 -30.75 21.50 -11.60
C LEU A 10 -30.05 20.60 -12.61
N ASP A 11 -29.49 21.34 -13.56
CA ASP A 11 -28.75 20.99 -14.75
C ASP A 11 -27.45 20.24 -14.44
N GLU A 12 -27.11 19.33 -15.36
CA GLU A 12 -25.95 18.45 -15.31
C GLU A 12 -24.65 19.26 -15.39
N ARG A 13 -23.73 19.00 -14.46
CA ARG A 13 -22.30 19.25 -14.71
C ARG A 13 -21.52 17.99 -14.41
N ASP A 14 -20.98 17.47 -15.49
CA ASP A 14 -19.97 16.42 -15.64
C ASP A 14 -18.85 16.59 -14.61
N HIS A 15 -18.99 15.90 -13.48
CA HIS A 15 -17.90 15.67 -12.54
C HIS A 15 -17.19 14.40 -13.01
N GLY A 16 -15.97 14.60 -13.50
CA GLY A 16 -15.08 13.54 -13.97
C GLY A 16 -15.11 12.33 -13.02
N LYS A 17 -15.20 11.15 -13.62
CA LYS A 17 -15.24 9.86 -12.93
C LYS A 17 -14.09 9.77 -11.93
N ILE A 18 -14.38 10.02 -10.65
CA ILE A 18 -13.53 9.59 -9.55
C ILE A 18 -13.69 8.07 -9.54
N LEU A 19 -12.59 7.36 -9.81
CA LEU A 19 -12.52 5.92 -9.67
C LEU A 19 -12.91 5.58 -8.22
N HIS A 20 -14.08 4.98 -8.05
CA HIS A 20 -14.46 4.36 -6.78
C HIS A 20 -13.53 3.16 -6.57
N ALA A 21 -12.49 3.33 -5.77
CA ALA A 21 -11.81 2.20 -5.17
C ALA A 21 -12.77 1.61 -4.11
N ASP A 22 -13.46 0.54 -4.46
CA ASP A 22 -14.27 -0.23 -3.50
C ASP A 22 -13.34 -1.05 -2.60
N VAL A 23 -12.84 -0.39 -1.56
CA VAL A 23 -11.94 -0.96 -0.55
C VAL A 23 -12.55 -2.19 0.15
N GLY A 24 -13.89 -2.32 0.15
CA GLY A 24 -14.60 -3.42 0.80
C GLY A 24 -14.56 -4.73 0.02
N SER A 25 -14.62 -4.67 -1.31
CA SER A 25 -14.55 -5.85 -2.18
C SER A 25 -13.09 -6.33 -2.38
N PHE A 26 -12.13 -5.40 -2.29
CA PHE A 26 -10.69 -5.65 -2.44
C PHE A 26 -10.13 -6.74 -1.50
N MET A 27 -10.60 -6.79 -0.25
CA MET A 27 -10.05 -7.72 0.77
C MET A 27 -10.47 -9.19 0.59
N LEU A 28 -11.35 -9.49 -0.37
CA LEU A 28 -11.98 -10.82 -0.52
C LEU A 28 -11.63 -11.57 -1.81
N GLU A 29 -11.08 -10.93 -2.85
CA GLU A 29 -11.05 -11.52 -4.21
C GLU A 29 -9.67 -12.04 -4.69
N GLN A 30 -8.54 -11.59 -4.12
CA GLN A 30 -7.21 -12.04 -4.56
C GLN A 30 -6.78 -13.36 -3.91
N SER A 31 -6.99 -14.48 -4.60
CA SER A 31 -7.04 -15.82 -3.98
C SER A 31 -6.28 -16.95 -4.69
N ALA A 32 -5.35 -16.71 -5.64
CA ALA A 32 -4.84 -17.83 -6.46
C ALA A 32 -3.32 -18.08 -6.62
N ASP A 33 -2.41 -17.11 -6.72
CA ASP A 33 -1.09 -17.43 -7.35
C ASP A 33 0.19 -16.85 -6.71
N TYR A 34 0.35 -16.96 -5.39
CA TYR A 34 1.65 -16.64 -4.77
C TYR A 34 2.70 -17.75 -4.96
N ARG A 35 3.77 -17.49 -5.73
CA ARG A 35 4.97 -18.35 -5.87
C ARG A 35 6.18 -17.77 -5.12
N ARG A 36 6.92 -18.66 -4.45
CA ARG A 36 8.02 -18.34 -3.50
C ARG A 36 9.35 -17.94 -4.17
N PRO A 37 10.11 -16.99 -3.60
CA PRO A 37 11.57 -16.94 -3.74
C PRO A 37 12.27 -17.88 -2.74
N ARG A 38 13.39 -18.50 -3.13
CA ARG A 38 14.20 -19.39 -2.26
C ARG A 38 15.25 -18.59 -1.48
N ALA A 39 15.25 -18.72 -0.15
CA ALA A 39 16.21 -18.08 0.72
C ALA A 39 17.64 -18.62 0.56
N ASN A 40 18.61 -17.73 0.33
CA ASN A 40 20.05 -18.00 0.48
C ASN A 40 20.69 -16.85 1.28
N GLN A 41 21.35 -17.16 2.40
CA GLN A 41 21.98 -16.17 3.28
C GLN A 41 23.46 -15.99 2.90
N ARG A 42 23.86 -14.78 2.49
CA ARG A 42 25.27 -14.35 2.33
C ARG A 42 25.45 -12.90 2.85
N PRO A 43 26.65 -12.50 3.31
CA PRO A 43 26.85 -11.21 3.96
C PRO A 43 26.99 -10.06 2.96
N ALA A 44 26.60 -8.88 3.44
CA ALA A 44 26.45 -7.64 2.68
C ALA A 44 27.77 -6.99 2.29
N THR A 45 28.01 -6.85 0.98
CA THR A 45 28.74 -5.73 0.36
C THR A 45 28.48 -5.74 -1.16
N GLU A 46 28.09 -4.58 -1.71
CA GLU A 46 28.20 -4.08 -3.11
C GLU A 46 26.97 -4.03 -4.06
N ASP A 47 25.84 -4.70 -3.83
CA ASP A 47 24.72 -4.70 -4.80
C ASP A 47 23.44 -4.02 -4.26
N GLY A 48 23.39 -2.69 -4.15
CA GLY A 48 22.22 -1.96 -3.60
C GLY A 48 20.90 -2.14 -4.37
N GLU A 49 20.93 -2.76 -5.55
CA GLU A 49 19.75 -3.17 -6.33
C GLU A 49 19.33 -4.61 -6.03
N LYS A 50 20.28 -5.51 -5.73
CA LYS A 50 19.99 -6.92 -5.46
C LYS A 50 19.63 -7.20 -4.00
N TRP A 51 20.16 -6.40 -3.08
CA TRP A 51 19.90 -6.52 -1.64
C TRP A 51 19.41 -5.20 -1.08
N MET A 52 18.45 -5.31 -0.18
CA MET A 52 17.89 -4.17 0.54
C MET A 52 17.82 -4.44 2.04
N LYS A 53 17.81 -3.36 2.82
CA LYS A 53 17.48 -3.42 4.24
C LYS A 53 15.97 -3.50 4.42
N ALA A 54 15.55 -4.39 5.31
CA ALA A 54 14.17 -4.54 5.72
C ALA A 54 14.07 -4.87 7.21
N ILE A 55 12.98 -4.44 7.84
CA ILE A 55 12.58 -4.95 9.15
C ILE A 55 11.91 -6.30 8.94
N ARG A 56 12.38 -7.34 9.65
CA ARG A 56 11.90 -8.71 9.54
C ARG A 56 11.37 -9.20 10.87
N ILE A 57 10.27 -9.93 10.79
CA ILE A 57 9.65 -10.63 11.91
C ILE A 57 9.69 -12.12 11.56
N HIS A 58 10.32 -12.92 12.42
CA HIS A 58 10.44 -14.38 12.23
C HIS A 58 9.42 -15.17 13.06
N GLU A 59 8.89 -14.54 14.10
CA GLU A 59 7.90 -15.11 14.99
C GLU A 59 7.03 -14.00 15.60
N PRO A 60 5.75 -14.28 15.93
CA PRO A 60 4.91 -13.31 16.61
C PRO A 60 5.48 -12.87 17.96
N GLY A 61 5.35 -11.57 18.29
CA GLY A 61 5.78 -11.08 19.61
C GLY A 61 5.60 -9.59 19.87
N GLY A 62 6.28 -9.10 20.91
CA GLY A 62 6.40 -7.69 21.22
C GLY A 62 7.40 -6.98 20.29
N PRO A 63 7.70 -5.68 20.50
CA PRO A 63 8.62 -4.92 19.65
C PRO A 63 9.99 -5.56 19.43
N GLU A 64 10.46 -6.35 20.39
CA GLU A 64 11.74 -7.06 20.40
C GLU A 64 11.92 -8.08 19.26
N VAL A 65 10.86 -8.49 18.58
CA VAL A 65 10.96 -9.41 17.42
C VAL A 65 11.31 -8.70 16.11
N LEU A 66 11.29 -7.37 16.09
CA LEU A 66 11.64 -6.57 14.90
C LEU A 66 13.17 -6.58 14.72
N ARG A 67 13.64 -7.16 13.62
CA ARG A 67 15.07 -7.27 13.30
C ARG A 67 15.37 -6.54 12.00
N LEU A 68 16.39 -5.68 11.99
CA LEU A 68 16.90 -5.12 10.73
C LEU A 68 17.79 -6.17 10.05
N GLU A 69 17.44 -6.55 8.84
CA GLU A 69 18.14 -7.56 8.06
C GLU A 69 18.41 -7.04 6.64
N ASN A 70 19.44 -7.58 5.98
CA ASN A 70 19.60 -7.43 4.53
C ASN A 70 18.95 -8.64 3.86
N ILE A 71 18.02 -8.39 2.95
CA ILE A 71 17.28 -9.40 2.18
C ILE A 71 17.39 -9.09 0.69
N GLU A 72 17.06 -10.05 -0.17
CA GLU A 72 17.01 -9.77 -1.61
C GLU A 72 15.90 -8.74 -1.87
N THR A 73 16.19 -7.78 -2.76
CA THR A 73 15.17 -6.85 -3.25
C THR A 73 14.12 -7.65 -4.02
N PRO A 74 12.82 -7.46 -3.73
CA PRO A 74 11.77 -8.18 -4.44
C PRO A 74 11.69 -7.70 -5.90
N GLU A 75 11.31 -8.61 -6.79
CA GLU A 75 10.99 -8.30 -8.18
C GLU A 75 9.45 -8.23 -8.31
N PRO A 76 8.89 -7.25 -9.02
CA PRO A 76 7.44 -7.17 -9.24
C PRO A 76 6.98 -8.23 -10.24
N ASP A 77 5.85 -8.88 -9.97
CA ASP A 77 5.18 -9.80 -10.91
C ASP A 77 4.31 -9.03 -11.94
N GLU A 78 3.54 -9.75 -12.77
CA GLU A 78 2.54 -9.17 -13.66
C GLU A 78 1.51 -8.34 -12.87
N GLY A 79 1.21 -7.12 -13.34
CA GLY A 79 0.27 -6.21 -12.65
C GLY A 79 0.85 -5.52 -11.41
N GLN A 80 2.16 -5.60 -11.17
CA GLN A 80 2.79 -5.02 -9.99
C GLN A 80 3.86 -3.99 -10.33
N VAL A 81 4.17 -3.13 -9.36
CA VAL A 81 5.29 -2.19 -9.43
C VAL A 81 6.21 -2.34 -8.22
N LEU A 82 7.50 -2.13 -8.45
CA LEU A 82 8.47 -1.98 -7.37
C LEU A 82 8.59 -0.50 -7.02
N ILE A 83 8.42 -0.17 -5.75
CA ILE A 83 8.55 1.19 -5.22
C ILE A 83 9.84 1.27 -4.42
N LYS A 84 10.70 2.24 -4.76
CA LYS A 84 11.78 2.67 -3.88
C LYS A 84 11.18 3.57 -2.79
N ILE A 85 11.21 3.09 -1.55
CA ILE A 85 10.54 3.73 -0.42
C ILE A 85 11.38 4.91 0.07
N GLU A 86 10.74 6.08 0.14
CA GLU A 86 11.30 7.26 0.80
C GLU A 86 10.73 7.40 2.22
N LEU A 87 9.44 7.06 2.40
CA LEU A 87 8.76 7.05 3.70
C LEU A 87 7.79 5.88 3.81
N ALA A 88 7.74 5.28 5.00
CA ALA A 88 6.77 4.26 5.37
C ALA A 88 5.86 4.79 6.48
N GLY A 89 4.56 4.54 6.36
CA GLY A 89 3.60 4.91 7.38
C GLY A 89 3.48 3.82 8.46
N VAL A 90 3.35 4.24 9.72
CA VAL A 90 3.22 3.35 10.87
C VAL A 90 1.78 3.36 11.34
N ASN A 91 1.14 2.21 11.30
CA ASN A 91 -0.26 2.02 11.63
C ASN A 91 -0.42 1.17 12.89
N TYR A 92 -1.53 1.38 13.62
CA TYR A 92 -1.86 0.54 14.78
C TYR A 92 -2.03 -0.93 14.37
N ALA A 93 -2.55 -1.18 13.16
CA ALA A 93 -2.71 -2.52 12.59
C ALA A 93 -1.37 -3.28 12.49
N ASP A 94 -0.24 -2.59 12.27
CA ASP A 94 1.09 -3.20 12.21
C ASP A 94 1.42 -3.95 13.52
N THR A 95 0.92 -3.45 14.65
CA THR A 95 1.13 -4.09 15.96
C THR A 95 0.41 -5.43 16.06
N GLY A 96 -0.75 -5.57 15.40
CA GLY A 96 -1.46 -6.84 15.31
C GLY A 96 -0.70 -7.83 14.43
N MET A 97 -0.14 -7.36 13.31
CA MET A 97 0.58 -8.20 12.35
C MET A 97 1.82 -8.78 13.04
N ARG A 98 2.57 -7.92 13.75
CA ARG A 98 3.71 -8.33 14.57
C ARG A 98 3.32 -9.31 15.68
N ARG A 99 2.13 -9.18 16.26
CA ARG A 99 1.61 -10.10 17.29
C ARG A 99 0.99 -11.38 16.70
N GLY A 100 1.01 -11.56 15.39
CA GLY A 100 0.45 -12.73 14.72
C GLY A 100 -1.09 -12.72 14.67
N MET A 101 -1.73 -11.56 14.83
CA MET A 101 -3.15 -11.41 14.58
C MET A 101 -3.42 -11.60 13.08
N ARG A 102 -4.56 -12.23 12.76
CA ARG A 102 -5.01 -12.39 11.38
C ARG A 102 -5.80 -11.15 10.97
N PHE A 103 -5.34 -10.51 9.90
CA PHE A 103 -6.09 -9.47 9.19
C PHE A 103 -6.47 -10.03 7.83
N GLY A 104 -7.77 -10.17 7.56
CA GLY A 104 -8.27 -10.81 6.35
C GLY A 104 -8.19 -12.35 6.35
N PRO A 105 -8.39 -12.99 5.18
CA PRO A 105 -8.46 -14.44 5.05
C PRO A 105 -7.11 -15.16 5.22
N HIS A 106 -5.99 -14.43 5.12
CA HIS A 106 -4.66 -15.00 5.12
C HIS A 106 -3.92 -14.82 6.45
N GLN A 107 -3.21 -15.86 6.84
CA GLN A 107 -2.25 -15.79 7.93
C GLN A 107 -0.90 -15.39 7.34
N ALA A 108 -0.36 -14.27 7.80
CA ALA A 108 0.95 -13.82 7.34
C ALA A 108 2.00 -14.92 7.60
N GLN A 109 2.73 -15.28 6.55
CA GLN A 109 3.75 -16.32 6.63
C GLN A 109 5.06 -15.69 7.09
N MET A 110 5.65 -16.25 8.15
CA MET A 110 6.95 -15.81 8.63
C MET A 110 8.08 -16.50 7.84
N PRO A 111 9.24 -15.82 7.63
CA PRO A 111 9.52 -14.45 8.03
C PRO A 111 8.82 -13.42 7.12
N LEU A 112 8.28 -12.35 7.71
CA LEU A 112 7.59 -11.26 7.01
C LEU A 112 8.23 -9.90 7.26
N THR A 113 8.06 -8.98 6.31
CA THR A 113 8.38 -7.55 6.47
C THR A 113 7.07 -6.81 6.75
N PRO A 114 6.89 -6.11 7.88
CA PRO A 114 5.64 -5.42 8.20
C PRO A 114 5.48 -4.12 7.41
N GLY A 115 4.31 -3.49 7.55
CA GLY A 115 4.00 -2.16 7.00
C GLY A 115 2.97 -2.21 5.87
N PHE A 116 1.86 -1.51 6.05
CA PHE A 116 0.72 -1.47 5.12
C PHE A 116 0.72 -0.27 4.16
N GLU A 117 1.68 0.65 4.28
CA GLU A 117 1.71 1.82 3.40
C GLU A 117 3.13 2.36 3.23
N ALA A 118 3.38 2.93 2.05
CA ALA A 118 4.62 3.61 1.74
C ALA A 118 4.39 4.75 0.73
N ALA A 119 5.30 5.72 0.72
CA ALA A 119 5.45 6.67 -0.36
C ALA A 119 6.91 6.74 -0.82
N GLY A 120 7.09 6.97 -2.10
CA GLY A 120 8.40 6.97 -2.73
C GLY A 120 8.28 7.10 -4.23
N THR A 121 9.12 6.37 -4.95
CA THR A 121 9.23 6.49 -6.40
C THR A 121 9.13 5.13 -7.06
N VAL A 122 8.44 5.04 -8.19
CA VAL A 122 8.41 3.83 -9.02
C VAL A 122 9.83 3.51 -9.48
N ALA A 123 10.34 2.36 -9.07
CA ALA A 123 11.68 1.88 -9.40
C ALA A 123 11.66 0.99 -10.65
N VAL A 124 10.69 0.06 -10.72
CA VAL A 124 10.56 -0.93 -11.80
C VAL A 124 9.08 -1.23 -12.03
N LEU A 125 8.69 -1.42 -13.30
CA LEU A 125 7.38 -1.92 -13.69
C LEU A 125 7.40 -3.44 -13.91
N GLY A 126 6.42 -4.14 -13.38
CA GLY A 126 6.13 -5.52 -13.71
C GLY A 126 5.51 -5.67 -15.11
N GLU A 127 5.34 -6.90 -15.55
CA GLU A 127 4.72 -7.20 -16.84
C GLU A 127 3.27 -6.66 -16.88
N GLY A 128 2.86 -6.07 -18.01
CA GLY A 128 1.50 -5.57 -18.21
C GLY A 128 1.17 -4.22 -17.54
N VAL A 129 2.07 -3.64 -16.74
CA VAL A 129 1.86 -2.33 -16.12
C VAL A 129 2.34 -1.21 -17.03
N GLU A 130 1.45 -0.27 -17.38
CA GLU A 130 1.77 0.87 -18.26
C GLU A 130 1.95 2.20 -17.50
N ALA A 131 1.37 2.33 -16.31
CA ALA A 131 1.42 3.55 -15.51
C ALA A 131 1.25 3.22 -14.01
N PRO A 132 1.79 4.08 -13.10
CA PRO A 132 2.66 5.23 -13.39
C PRO A 132 4.08 4.81 -13.81
N PRO A 133 4.76 5.53 -14.73
CA PRO A 133 6.07 5.11 -15.24
C PRO A 133 7.18 5.19 -14.17
N GLU A 134 8.29 4.50 -14.43
CA GLU A 134 9.51 4.59 -13.59
C GLU A 134 9.93 6.05 -13.35
N GLY A 135 10.37 6.34 -12.13
CA GLY A 135 10.70 7.70 -11.70
C GLY A 135 9.51 8.52 -11.20
N THR A 136 8.27 8.01 -11.32
CA THR A 136 7.09 8.73 -10.83
C THR A 136 6.98 8.67 -9.31
N ARG A 137 6.64 9.81 -8.70
CA ARG A 137 6.37 9.91 -7.26
C ARG A 137 5.02 9.28 -6.96
N VAL A 138 5.00 8.34 -6.03
CA VAL A 138 3.80 7.55 -5.73
C VAL A 138 3.62 7.32 -4.23
N ALA A 139 2.39 7.03 -3.85
CA ALA A 139 2.02 6.49 -2.56
C ALA A 139 1.22 5.21 -2.82
N ALA A 140 1.41 4.18 -1.99
CA ALA A 140 0.78 2.88 -2.18
C ALA A 140 0.27 2.29 -0.87
N VAL A 141 -0.90 1.66 -0.94
CA VAL A 141 -1.37 0.73 0.08
C VAL A 141 -0.77 -0.64 -0.23
N LEU A 142 -0.23 -1.29 0.78
CA LEU A 142 0.51 -2.55 0.67
C LEU A 142 -0.18 -3.62 1.51
N GLU A 143 -0.10 -4.89 1.10
CA GLU A 143 -0.45 -6.00 2.00
C GLU A 143 0.57 -6.12 3.15
N SER A 144 1.84 -5.96 2.82
CA SER A 144 2.98 -5.95 3.74
C SER A 144 4.22 -5.37 3.02
N GLY A 145 5.36 -5.27 3.71
CA GLY A 145 6.62 -4.90 3.06
C GLY A 145 7.03 -3.44 3.19
N GLY A 146 6.17 -2.56 3.71
CA GLY A 146 6.45 -1.13 3.80
C GLY A 146 7.66 -0.77 4.67
N TYR A 147 8.08 -1.62 5.62
CA TYR A 147 9.25 -1.36 6.46
C TYR A 147 10.54 -1.89 5.82
N ALA A 148 10.83 -1.43 4.61
CA ALA A 148 12.02 -1.77 3.82
C ALA A 148 12.45 -0.60 2.94
N GLU A 149 13.59 -0.74 2.25
CA GLU A 149 14.03 0.25 1.24
C GLU A 149 13.25 0.12 -0.08
N TYR A 150 12.68 -1.06 -0.38
CA TYR A 150 11.78 -1.29 -1.51
C TYR A 150 10.57 -2.15 -1.10
N ALA A 151 9.43 -1.93 -1.75
CA ALA A 151 8.27 -2.81 -1.65
C ALA A 151 7.57 -2.97 -2.99
N VAL A 152 6.93 -4.11 -3.17
CA VAL A 152 6.06 -4.39 -4.32
C VAL A 152 4.64 -4.00 -3.95
N ALA A 153 3.95 -3.34 -4.88
CA ALA A 153 2.53 -3.00 -4.80
C ALA A 153 1.81 -3.45 -6.07
N ASP A 154 0.56 -3.86 -5.95
CA ASP A 154 -0.32 -4.02 -7.11
C ASP A 154 -0.57 -2.64 -7.73
N ASP A 155 -0.59 -2.56 -9.06
CA ASP A 155 -0.66 -1.30 -9.79
C ASP A 155 -1.94 -0.49 -9.50
N ASP A 156 -3.04 -1.18 -9.21
CA ASP A 156 -4.33 -0.60 -8.81
C ASP A 156 -4.36 -0.03 -7.37
N MET A 157 -3.32 -0.32 -6.57
CA MET A 157 -3.15 0.20 -5.21
C MET A 157 -2.14 1.35 -5.12
N VAL A 158 -1.70 1.86 -6.26
CA VAL A 158 -0.71 2.94 -6.38
C VAL A 158 -1.38 4.21 -6.87
N VAL A 159 -1.06 5.32 -6.20
CA VAL A 159 -1.53 6.66 -6.60
C VAL A 159 -0.35 7.59 -6.82
N GLU A 160 -0.40 8.38 -7.90
CA GLU A 160 0.58 9.43 -8.15
C GLU A 160 0.52 10.52 -7.08
N VAL A 161 1.69 11.00 -6.66
CA VAL A 161 1.85 12.06 -5.67
C VAL A 161 2.31 13.34 -6.37
N PRO A 162 1.45 14.38 -6.44
CA PRO A 162 1.82 15.67 -7.02
C PRO A 162 3.04 16.31 -6.35
N GLU A 163 3.82 17.09 -7.08
CA GLU A 163 5.02 17.78 -6.56
C GLU A 163 4.74 18.67 -5.34
N GLU A 164 3.52 19.20 -5.25
CA GLU A 164 3.07 20.05 -4.16
C GLU A 164 2.82 19.28 -2.85
N VAL A 165 2.69 17.95 -2.92
CA VAL A 165 2.49 17.07 -1.76
C VAL A 165 3.82 16.39 -1.44
N ASP A 166 4.40 16.68 -0.28
CA ASP A 166 5.60 15.97 0.17
C ASP A 166 5.28 14.50 0.53
N PHE A 167 6.32 13.65 0.53
CA PHE A 167 6.14 12.22 0.83
C PHE A 167 5.63 11.95 2.24
N HIS A 168 5.87 12.87 3.18
CA HIS A 168 5.41 12.71 4.56
C HIS A 168 3.89 12.83 4.63
N THR A 169 3.34 13.83 3.96
CA THR A 169 1.91 14.04 3.82
C THR A 169 1.27 12.89 3.04
N ALA A 170 1.89 12.47 1.94
CA ALA A 170 1.40 11.36 1.14
C ALA A 170 1.33 10.04 1.94
N SER A 171 2.42 9.64 2.60
CA SER A 171 2.49 8.36 3.32
C SER A 171 1.80 8.36 4.69
N ALA A 172 1.93 9.43 5.49
CA ALA A 172 1.55 9.40 6.91
C ALA A 172 0.19 10.04 7.21
N ALA A 173 -0.46 10.64 6.22
CA ALA A 173 -1.75 11.31 6.41
C ALA A 173 -2.84 10.89 5.41
N LEU A 174 -2.49 10.64 4.15
CA LEU A 174 -3.48 10.47 3.08
C LEU A 174 -3.89 9.03 2.80
N LEU A 175 -2.99 8.06 2.98
CA LEU A 175 -3.26 6.66 2.67
C LEU A 175 -4.16 5.99 3.73
N VAL A 176 -3.62 5.16 4.61
CA VAL A 176 -4.45 4.36 5.52
C VAL A 176 -5.32 5.26 6.40
N GLN A 177 -4.77 6.35 6.94
CA GLN A 177 -5.56 7.24 7.81
C GLN A 177 -6.57 8.07 7.00
N GLY A 178 -6.15 8.64 5.87
CA GLY A 178 -7.00 9.48 5.03
C GLY A 178 -8.15 8.70 4.38
N ILE A 179 -7.87 7.55 3.77
CA ILE A 179 -8.88 6.65 3.18
C ILE A 179 -9.86 6.17 4.26
N THR A 180 -9.36 5.80 5.45
CA THR A 180 -10.23 5.40 6.57
C THR A 180 -11.18 6.52 6.97
N VAL A 181 -10.66 7.74 7.14
CA VAL A 181 -11.51 8.89 7.51
C VAL A 181 -12.51 9.21 6.40
N TYR A 182 -12.09 9.17 5.13
CA TYR A 182 -12.96 9.40 3.99
C TYR A 182 -14.13 8.40 3.96
N GLY A 183 -13.84 7.10 4.08
CA GLY A 183 -14.88 6.06 4.09
C GLY A 183 -15.81 6.19 5.30
N VAL A 184 -15.28 6.54 6.47
CA VAL A 184 -16.12 6.81 7.66
C VAL A 184 -17.04 7.99 7.43
N LEU A 185 -16.54 9.10 6.89
CA LEU A 185 -17.32 10.31 6.70
C LEU A 185 -18.31 10.19 5.55
N HIS A 186 -17.88 9.76 4.37
CA HIS A 186 -18.70 9.80 3.17
C HIS A 186 -19.49 8.52 2.92
N ASP A 187 -18.94 7.34 3.20
CA ASP A 187 -19.64 6.08 2.89
C ASP A 187 -20.52 5.62 4.05
N ALA A 188 -19.95 5.62 5.27
CA ALA A 188 -20.64 5.16 6.46
C ALA A 188 -21.56 6.24 7.06
N ALA A 189 -21.02 7.43 7.33
CA ALA A 189 -21.77 8.52 7.96
C ALA A 189 -22.54 9.40 6.95
N ARG A 190 -22.12 9.41 5.68
CA ARG A 190 -22.69 10.23 4.58
C ARG A 190 -22.75 11.73 4.91
N LEU A 191 -21.65 12.24 5.47
CA LEU A 191 -21.41 13.63 5.82
C LEU A 191 -20.67 14.39 4.71
#